data_AF-A0A7C6ZZP1-F1
#
_entry.id   AF-A0A7C6ZZP1-F1
#
_cell.length_a   1.000
_cell.length_b   1.000
_cell.length_c   1.000
_cell.angle_alpha   90.00
_cell.angle_beta   90.00
_cell.angle_gamma   90.00
#
_symmetry.space_group_name_H-M   'P 1'
#
loop_
_entity.id
_entity.type
_entity.pdbx_description
1 polymer ?
#
loop_
_entity_poly.entity_id
_entity_poly.type
_entity_poly.pdbx_seq_one_letter_code
_entity_poly.pdbx_strand_id
1 'polypeptide(L)' 'AHNHPGGSLRASSADIDVTRKICQAMKPIAIHVADHIIVAGDRYLSFAEQGLMDSLML' A
#
# COMPACT_ATOMS: atom_id res chain seq x y z
N ALA A 1 -1.11 6.63 -1.39
CA ALA A 1 -2.14 6.36 -2.42
C ALA A 1 -1.57 6.70 -3.77
N HIS A 2 -1.90 5.94 -4.82
CA HIS A 2 -1.59 6.29 -6.21
C HIS A 2 -2.66 5.74 -7.17
N ASN A 3 -2.62 6.18 -8.41
CA ASN A 3 -3.54 5.77 -9.47
C ASN A 3 -2.90 4.66 -10.32
N HIS A 4 -3.69 3.67 -10.75
CA HIS A 4 -3.37 2.76 -11.85
C HIS A 4 -4.18 3.19 -13.08
N PRO A 5 -3.61 3.98 -14.02
CA PRO A 5 -4.33 4.49 -15.19
C PRO A 5 -4.90 3.40 -16.10
N GLY A 6 -4.31 2.20 -16.08
CA GLY A 6 -4.80 1.03 -16.82
C GLY A 6 -6.03 0.35 -16.21
N GLY A 7 -6.54 0.85 -15.08
CA GLY A 7 -7.78 0.35 -14.46
C GLY A 7 -7.63 -0.92 -13.62
N SER A 8 -6.41 -1.43 -13.45
CA SER A 8 -6.11 -2.59 -12.60
C SER A 8 -6.17 -2.21 -11.13
N LEU A 9 -6.80 -3.06 -10.30
CA LEU A 9 -6.70 -2.98 -8.84
C LEU A 9 -5.60 -3.87 -8.26
N ARG A 10 -4.96 -4.70 -9.09
CA ARG A 10 -3.94 -5.63 -8.62
C ARG A 10 -2.69 -4.86 -8.20
N ALA A 11 -2.34 -4.96 -6.93
CA ALA A 11 -1.06 -4.49 -6.42
C ALA A 11 0.09 -5.18 -7.18
N SER A 12 1.00 -4.38 -7.71
CA SER A 12 2.24 -4.83 -8.33
C SER A 12 3.29 -5.16 -7.27
N SER A 13 4.35 -5.89 -7.65
CA SER A 13 5.51 -6.09 -6.77
C SER A 13 6.15 -4.76 -6.35
N ALA A 14 6.18 -3.77 -7.25
CA ALA A 14 6.69 -2.44 -6.95
C ALA A 14 5.85 -1.72 -5.90
N ASP A 15 4.52 -1.84 -5.94
CA ASP A 15 3.62 -1.26 -4.93
C ASP A 15 3.92 -1.86 -3.54
N ILE A 16 4.09 -3.18 -3.48
CA ILE A 16 4.43 -3.93 -2.26
C ILE A 16 5.80 -3.49 -1.72
N ASP A 17 6.82 -3.42 -2.58
CA ASP A 17 8.19 -3.07 -2.19
C ASP A 17 8.32 -1.62 -1.72
N VAL A 18 7.64 -0.68 -2.39
CA VAL A 18 7.58 0.72 -1.95
C VAL A 18 6.89 0.82 -0.60
N THR A 19 5.74 0.16 -0.43
CA THR A 19 5.00 0.17 0.85
C THR A 19 5.87 -0.33 1.99
N ARG A 20 6.58 -1.46 1.79
CA ARG A 20 7.51 -2.02 2.77
C ARG A 20 8.58 -1.01 3.19
N LYS A 21 9.22 -0.35 2.21
CA LYS A 21 10.28 0.64 2.46
C LYS A 21 9.74 1.85 3.22
N ILE A 22 8.55 2.35 2.87
CA ILE A 22 7.93 3.47 3.57
C ILE A 22 7.62 3.07 5.03
N CYS A 23 6.98 1.92 5.26
CA CYS A 23 6.70 1.43 6.62
C CYS A 23 7.99 1.32 7.47
N GLN A 24 9.06 0.77 6.89
CA GLN A 24 10.36 0.66 7.56
C GLN A 24 10.98 2.03 7.87
N ALA A 25 10.88 2.99 6.94
CA ALA A 25 11.43 4.33 7.11
C ALA A 25 10.67 5.16 8.17
N MET A 26 9.38 4.92 8.36
CA MET A 26 8.56 5.65 9.35
C MET A 26 8.68 5.07 10.77
N LYS A 27 9.11 3.80 10.91
CA LYS A 27 9.25 3.11 12.20
C LYS A 27 10.12 3.84 13.24
N PRO A 28 11.31 4.40 12.91
CA PRO A 28 12.18 5.05 13.90
C PRO A 28 11.59 6.32 14.53
N ILE A 29 10.63 6.95 13.85
CA ILE A 29 9.97 8.17 14.31
C ILE A 29 8.56 7.91 14.84
N ALA A 30 8.23 6.64 15.13
CA ALA A 30 6.95 6.20 15.65
C ALA A 30 5.74 6.66 14.82
N ILE A 31 5.91 6.77 13.49
CA ILE A 31 4.81 7.03 12.57
C ILE A 31 4.35 5.71 11.96
N HIS A 32 3.06 5.43 12.08
CA HIS A 32 2.44 4.27 11.47
C HIS A 32 1.83 4.64 10.11
N VAL A 33 2.17 3.86 9.09
CA VAL A 33 1.50 3.95 7.78
C VAL A 33 0.19 3.20 7.89
N ALA A 34 -0.93 3.91 7.92
CA ALA A 34 -2.24 3.30 8.14
C ALA A 34 -2.69 2.44 6.96
N ASP A 35 -2.42 2.88 5.73
CA ASP A 35 -2.88 2.18 4.53
C ASP A 35 -2.08 2.59 3.28
N HIS A 36 -2.15 1.72 2.27
CA HIS A 36 -1.80 2.03 0.89
C HIS A 36 -3.03 1.82 0.00
N ILE A 37 -3.57 2.93 -0.52
CA ILE A 37 -4.71 2.91 -1.45
C ILE A 37 -4.24 2.94 -2.91
N ILE A 38 -4.64 1.95 -3.71
CA ILE A 38 -4.55 1.98 -5.17
C ILE A 38 -5.91 2.38 -5.72
N VAL A 39 -5.96 3.45 -6.52
CA VAL A 39 -7.19 3.94 -7.17
C VAL A 39 -7.20 3.55 -8.64
N ALA A 40 -8.33 3.05 -9.14
CA ALA A 40 -8.52 2.66 -10.53
C ALA A 40 -9.93 3.04 -11.00
N GLY A 41 -10.10 4.30 -11.42
CA GLY A 41 -11.41 4.87 -11.77
C GLY A 41 -12.26 5.13 -10.52
N ASP A 42 -13.47 4.57 -10.50
CA ASP A 42 -14.42 4.63 -9.38
C ASP A 42 -14.20 3.52 -8.34
N ARG A 43 -13.15 2.72 -8.49
CA ARG A 43 -12.80 1.62 -7.59
C ARG A 43 -11.46 1.86 -6.93
N TYR A 44 -11.25 1.19 -5.79
CA TYR A 44 -9.98 1.20 -5.09
C TYR A 44 -9.64 -0.18 -4.51
N LEU A 45 -8.37 -0.37 -4.17
CA LEU A 45 -7.89 -1.45 -3.33
C LEU A 45 -7.18 -0.82 -2.13
N SER A 46 -7.60 -1.19 -0.92
CA SER A 46 -6.92 -0.87 0.33
C SER A 46 -5.99 -2.04 0.71
N PHE A 47 -4.74 -1.75 1.02
CA PHE A 47 -3.81 -2.76 1.53
C PHE A 47 -4.23 -3.22 2.92
N ALA A 48 -4.79 -2.33 3.74
CA ALA A 48 -5.29 -2.67 5.07
C ALA A 48 -6.48 -3.63 4.99
N GLU A 49 -7.48 -3.35 4.15
CA GLU A 49 -8.65 -4.22 3.96
C GLU A 49 -8.27 -5.60 3.40
N GLN A 50 -7.18 -5.69 2.62
CA GLN A 50 -6.67 -6.94 2.05
C GLN A 50 -5.70 -7.68 2.99
N GLY A 51 -5.43 -7.18 4.19
CA GLY A 51 -4.45 -7.76 5.13
C GLY A 51 -3.00 -7.66 4.66
N LEU A 52 -2.72 -6.90 3.59
CA LEU A 52 -1.39 -6.72 3.04
C LEU A 52 -0.51 -5.89 3.98
N MET A 53 -1.10 -4.94 4.71
CA MET A 53 -0.36 -4.14 5.70
C MET A 53 0.25 -5.02 6.80
N ASP A 54 -0.49 -6.01 7.30
CA ASP A 54 -0.01 -6.93 8.34
C ASP A 54 1.15 -7.78 7.85
N SER A 55 1.06 -8.28 6.62
CA SER A 55 2.11 -9.09 5.99
C SER A 55 3.44 -8.33 5.76
N LEU A 56 3.38 -6.99 5.76
CA LEU A 56 4.53 -6.10 5.54
C LEU A 56 5.16 -5.59 6.82
N MET A 57 4.52 -5.84 7.97
CA MET A 57 4.98 -5.41 9.30
C MET A 57 5.69 -6.52 10.09
N LEU A 58 5.71 -7.75 9.59
CA LEU A 58 6.57 -8.85 10.04
C LEU A 58 8.02 -8.65 9.59
#